data_AF-A0A962B363-F1
#
_entry.id   AF-A0A962B363-F1
#
_cell.length_a   1.000
_cell.length_b   1.000
_cell.length_c   1.000
_cell.angle_alpha   90.00
_cell.angle_beta   90.00
_cell.angle_gamma   90.00
#
_symmetry.space_group_name_H-M   'P 1'
#
loop_
_entity.id
_entity.type
_entity.pdbx_description
1 polymer ?
#
loop_
_entity_poly.entity_id
_entity_poly.type
_entity_poly.pdbx_seq_one_letter_code
_entity_poly.pdbx_strand_id
1 'polypeptide(L)'
;GAIADRHGARRVLVILSFMTAAALALLSASGLLLWLAAAAAIIFRAMAQPLVPPVVAAAFPGPARVPALARQATWRDIGAGTGPLVAGIAFPLLPTFAIYGGAALMVVAVTVVLARAAGERTSG
;
A
#
# COMPACT_ATOMS: atom_id res chain seq x y z
N GLY A 1 -7.43 11.05 -8.55
CA GLY A 1 -8.35 11.30 -9.68
C GLY A 1 -7.56 11.46 -10.96
N ALA A 2 -7.08 12.66 -11.27
CA ALA A 2 -6.55 13.01 -12.61
C ALA A 2 -5.25 12.30 -13.07
N ILE A 3 -4.32 11.96 -12.17
CA ILE A 3 -3.03 11.33 -12.56
C ILE A 3 -3.23 9.87 -13.00
N ALA A 4 -4.22 9.17 -12.43
CA ALA A 4 -4.50 7.77 -12.70
C ALA A 4 -5.14 7.52 -14.07
N ASP A 5 -5.95 8.48 -14.55
CA ASP A 5 -6.61 8.39 -15.85
C ASP A 5 -5.62 8.50 -17.03
N ARG A 6 -4.46 9.14 -16.82
CA ARG A 6 -3.44 9.31 -17.87
C ARG A 6 -2.33 8.26 -17.86
N HIS A 7 -2.00 7.67 -16.71
CA HIS A 7 -0.84 6.77 -16.57
C HIS A 7 -1.21 5.33 -16.19
N GLY A 8 -2.51 5.05 -16.05
CA GLY A 8 -3.05 3.76 -15.61
C GLY A 8 -3.02 3.64 -14.08
N ALA A 9 -4.21 3.53 -13.47
CA ALA A 9 -4.39 3.48 -12.01
C ALA A 9 -3.50 2.41 -11.33
N ARG A 10 -3.27 1.27 -11.98
CA ARG A 10 -2.41 0.20 -11.46
C ARG A 10 -0.93 0.61 -11.40
N ARG A 11 -0.39 1.25 -12.44
CA ARG A 11 1.02 1.67 -12.46
C ARG A 11 1.29 2.73 -11.39
N VAL A 12 0.38 3.69 -11.26
CA VAL A 12 0.46 4.73 -10.21
C VAL A 12 0.39 4.09 -8.82
N LEU A 13 -0.50 3.11 -8.61
CA LEU A 13 -0.60 2.39 -7.34
C LEU A 13 0.72 1.68 -6.99
N VAL A 14 1.33 0.95 -7.95
CA VAL A 14 2.62 0.24 -7.73
C VAL A 14 3.73 1.22 -7.34
N ILE A 15 3.86 2.35 -8.05
CA ILE A 15 4.87 3.37 -7.74
C ILE A 15 4.64 3.95 -6.33
N LEU A 16 3.41 4.33 -6.00
CA LEU A 16 3.08 4.85 -4.68
C LEU A 16 3.31 3.82 -3.57
N SER A 17 3.10 2.53 -3.83
CA SER A 17 3.39 1.47 -2.85
C SER A 17 4.89 1.32 -2.59
N PHE A 18 5.74 1.38 -3.62
CA PHE A 18 7.20 1.41 -3.42
C PHE A 18 7.66 2.66 -2.67
N MET A 19 7.12 3.83 -3.00
CA MET A 19 7.44 5.07 -2.30
C MET A 19 6.98 5.04 -0.84
N THR A 20 5.82 4.43 -0.57
CA THR A 20 5.34 4.20 0.80
C THR A 20 6.28 3.28 1.57
N ALA A 21 6.74 2.18 0.95
CA ALA A 21 7.68 1.26 1.60
C ALA A 21 9.02 1.94 1.92
N ALA A 22 9.55 2.75 1.00
CA ALA A 22 10.76 3.54 1.23
C ALA A 22 10.57 4.54 2.39
N ALA A 23 9.45 5.26 2.42
CA ALA A 23 9.12 6.17 3.51
C ALA A 23 9.00 5.44 4.86
N LEU A 24 8.38 4.25 4.89
CA LEU A 24 8.31 3.41 6.10
C LEU A 24 9.70 2.98 6.58
N ALA A 25 10.58 2.52 5.67
CA ALA A 25 11.94 2.14 6.05
C ALA A 25 12.74 3.32 6.65
N LEU A 26 12.45 4.55 6.21
CA LEU A 26 13.08 5.77 6.73
C LEU A 26 12.47 6.26 8.05
N LEU A 27 11.34 5.72 8.52
CA LEU A 27 10.76 6.09 9.84
C LEU A 27 11.60 5.62 11.03
N SER A 28 12.59 4.74 10.83
CA SER A 28 13.56 4.42 11.86
C SER A 28 14.73 5.41 11.93
N ALA A 29 14.79 6.39 11.03
CA ALA A 29 15.78 7.46 11.10
C ALA A 29 15.47 8.45 12.23
N SER A 30 16.44 9.29 12.58
CA SER A 30 16.30 10.35 13.59
C SER A 30 16.36 11.75 12.97
N GLY A 31 15.92 12.76 13.71
CA GLY A 31 16.01 14.17 13.32
C GLY A 31 15.05 14.57 12.19
N LEU A 32 15.50 15.45 11.29
CA LEU A 32 14.69 15.96 10.18
C LEU A 32 14.18 14.84 9.26
N LEU A 33 14.97 13.78 9.07
CA LEU A 33 14.66 12.70 8.16
C LEU A 33 13.43 11.90 8.61
N LEU A 34 13.23 11.73 9.93
CA LEU A 34 12.02 11.13 10.52
C LEU A 34 10.76 11.89 10.07
N TRP A 35 10.77 13.22 10.21
CA TRP A 35 9.63 14.06 9.90
C TRP A 35 9.31 14.07 8.40
N LEU A 36 10.34 14.12 7.56
CA LEU A 36 10.18 14.00 6.12
C LEU A 36 9.61 12.63 5.73
N ALA A 37 10.10 11.55 6.35
CA ALA A 37 9.60 10.20 6.13
C ALA A 37 8.13 10.05 6.57
N ALA A 38 7.75 10.61 7.72
CA ALA A 38 6.37 10.61 8.20
C ALA A 38 5.43 11.38 7.26
N ALA A 39 5.80 12.59 6.86
CA ALA A 39 5.02 13.38 5.91
C ALA A 39 4.87 12.65 4.56
N ALA A 40 5.97 12.10 4.04
CA ALA A 40 5.97 11.33 2.80
C ALA A 40 5.07 10.10 2.88
N ALA A 41 5.16 9.31 3.96
CA ALA A 41 4.33 8.13 4.18
C ALA A 41 2.83 8.47 4.18
N ILE A 42 2.45 9.56 4.85
CA ILE A 42 1.06 10.05 4.88
C ILE A 42 0.60 10.46 3.47
N ILE A 43 1.39 11.27 2.77
CA ILE A 43 1.06 11.77 1.43
C ILE A 43 0.89 10.59 0.45
N PHE A 44 1.87 9.68 0.39
CA PHE A 44 1.81 8.54 -0.53
C PHE A 44 0.64 7.61 -0.22
N ARG A 45 0.34 7.37 1.06
CA ARG A 45 -0.82 6.59 1.48
C ARG A 45 -2.14 7.26 1.10
N ALA A 46 -2.26 8.57 1.34
CA ALA A 46 -3.44 9.34 0.98
C ALA A 46 -3.68 9.32 -0.53
N MET A 47 -2.60 9.38 -1.33
CA MET A 47 -2.68 9.24 -2.79
C MET A 47 -3.02 7.82 -3.25
N ALA A 48 -2.55 6.79 -2.54
CA ALA A 48 -2.76 5.39 -2.91
C ALA A 48 -4.18 4.88 -2.56
N GLN A 49 -4.75 5.31 -1.44
CA GLN A 49 -6.08 4.88 -0.96
C GLN A 49 -7.20 4.96 -2.03
N PRO A 50 -7.38 6.08 -2.77
CA PRO A 50 -8.45 6.19 -3.76
C PRO A 50 -8.19 5.37 -5.04
N LEU A 51 -6.99 4.83 -5.24
CA LEU A 51 -6.63 4.07 -6.45
C LEU A 51 -7.00 2.59 -6.36
N VAL A 52 -7.14 2.04 -5.14
CA VAL A 52 -7.39 0.61 -4.94
C VAL A 52 -8.74 0.17 -5.53
N PRO A 53 -9.88 0.84 -5.26
CA PRO A 53 -11.17 0.39 -5.79
C PRO A 53 -11.23 0.41 -7.33
N PRO A 54 -10.75 1.44 -8.05
CA PRO A 54 -10.66 1.40 -9.51
C PRO A 54 -9.78 0.27 -10.04
N VAL A 55 -8.64 -0.02 -9.41
CA VAL A 55 -7.75 -1.12 -9.82
C VAL A 55 -8.43 -2.49 -9.65
N VAL A 56 -9.19 -2.67 -8.57
CA VAL A 56 -9.99 -3.90 -8.36
C VAL A 56 -11.12 -4.00 -9.37
N ALA A 57 -11.86 -2.91 -9.61
CA ALA A 57 -12.97 -2.89 -10.56
C ALA A 57 -12.53 -3.17 -12.01
N ALA A 58 -11.32 -2.73 -12.38
CA ALA A 58 -10.71 -3.04 -13.67
C ALA A 58 -10.22 -4.48 -13.77
N ALA A 59 -9.78 -5.08 -12.65
CA ALA A 59 -9.31 -6.47 -12.62
C ALA A 59 -10.45 -7.51 -12.66
N PHE A 60 -11.66 -7.13 -12.24
CA PHE A 60 -12.84 -7.99 -12.20
C PHE A 60 -14.03 -7.31 -12.91
N PRO A 61 -14.12 -7.37 -14.25
CA PRO A 61 -15.25 -6.80 -14.99
C PRO A 61 -16.54 -7.62 -14.82
N GLY A 62 -17.68 -6.98 -15.12
CA GLY A 62 -18.99 -7.65 -15.13
C GLY A 62 -19.51 -8.02 -13.72
N PRO A 63 -20.29 -9.12 -13.60
CA PRO A 63 -20.94 -9.52 -12.34
C PRO A 63 -19.96 -9.79 -11.19
N ALA A 64 -18.70 -10.13 -11.50
CA ALA A 64 -17.66 -10.40 -10.51
C ALA A 64 -17.14 -9.13 -9.79
N ARG A 65 -17.46 -7.92 -10.30
CA ARG A 65 -16.96 -6.65 -9.76
C ARG A 65 -17.41 -6.40 -8.32
N VAL A 66 -18.71 -6.52 -8.07
CA VAL A 66 -19.33 -6.22 -6.77
C VAL A 66 -18.76 -7.09 -5.65
N PRO A 67 -18.72 -8.44 -5.77
CA PRO A 67 -18.14 -9.27 -4.73
C PRO A 67 -16.63 -9.03 -4.54
N ALA A 68 -15.89 -8.69 -5.60
CA ALA A 68 -14.47 -8.34 -5.49
C ALA A 68 -14.24 -7.04 -4.69
N LEU A 69 -15.05 -6.01 -4.95
CA LEU A 69 -15.00 -4.75 -4.20
C LEU A 69 -15.42 -4.93 -2.73
N ALA A 70 -16.45 -5.73 -2.47
CA ALA A 70 -16.87 -6.07 -1.11
C ALA A 70 -15.73 -6.75 -0.35
N ARG A 71 -15.10 -7.78 -0.93
CA ARG A 71 -13.93 -8.45 -0.32
C ARG A 71 -12.78 -7.50 -0.07
N GLN A 72 -12.48 -6.59 -1.01
CA GLN A 72 -11.45 -5.58 -0.82
C GLN A 72 -11.77 -4.65 0.36
N ALA A 73 -13.02 -4.21 0.49
CA ALA A 73 -13.45 -3.36 1.61
C ALA A 73 -13.31 -4.11 2.94
N THR A 74 -13.74 -5.37 3.00
CA THR A 74 -13.58 -6.23 4.18
C THR A 74 -12.12 -6.36 4.61
N TRP A 75 -11.20 -6.65 3.69
CA TRP A 75 -9.76 -6.72 4.02
C TRP A 75 -9.20 -5.38 4.50
N ARG A 76 -9.66 -4.26 3.94
CA ARG A 76 -9.28 -2.92 4.39
C ARG A 76 -9.73 -2.67 5.83
N ASP A 77 -10.96 -3.02 6.16
CA ASP A 77 -11.53 -2.81 7.49
C ASP A 77 -10.87 -3.71 8.55
N ILE A 78 -10.59 -4.97 8.21
CA ILE A 78 -9.77 -5.86 9.06
C ILE A 78 -8.41 -5.22 9.32
N GLY A 79 -7.71 -4.76 8.29
CA GLY A 79 -6.41 -4.09 8.45
C GLY A 79 -6.49 -2.83 9.34
N ALA A 80 -7.55 -2.05 9.21
CA ALA A 80 -7.76 -0.85 10.03
C ALA A 80 -8.02 -1.18 11.52
N GLY A 81 -8.72 -2.28 11.81
CA GLY A 81 -8.95 -2.75 13.18
C GLY A 81 -7.76 -3.47 13.80
N THR A 82 -7.08 -4.33 13.03
CA THR A 82 -5.94 -5.13 13.51
C THR A 82 -4.66 -4.31 13.64
N GLY A 83 -4.46 -3.28 12.82
CA GLY A 83 -3.26 -2.44 12.83
C GLY A 83 -2.89 -1.86 14.20
N PRO A 84 -3.81 -1.15 14.88
CA PRO A 84 -3.58 -0.61 16.23
C PRO A 84 -3.30 -1.68 17.29
N LEU A 85 -3.97 -2.84 17.19
CA LEU A 85 -3.75 -3.95 18.13
C LEU A 85 -2.33 -4.53 17.98
N VAL A 86 -1.91 -4.78 16.74
CA VAL A 86 -0.54 -5.25 16.44
C VAL A 86 0.47 -4.20 16.86
N ALA A 87 0.23 -2.92 16.59
CA ALA A 87 1.11 -1.83 16.99
C ALA A 87 1.25 -1.75 18.52
N GLY A 88 0.15 -1.82 19.26
CA GLY A 88 0.14 -1.77 20.73
C GLY A 88 0.95 -2.90 21.38
N ILE A 89 0.97 -4.08 20.75
CA ILE A 89 1.77 -5.22 21.19
C ILE A 89 3.24 -5.09 20.72
N ALA A 90 3.47 -4.62 19.49
CA ALA A 90 4.79 -4.59 18.87
C ALA A 90 5.70 -3.49 19.42
N PHE A 91 5.19 -2.26 19.63
CA PHE A 91 6.01 -1.12 20.05
C PHE A 91 6.77 -1.32 21.37
N PRO A 92 6.20 -1.98 22.39
CA PRO A 92 6.93 -2.29 23.62
C PRO A 92 7.98 -3.41 23.48
N LEU A 93 7.81 -4.29 22.49
CA LEU A 93 8.59 -5.54 22.39
C LEU A 93 9.68 -5.49 21.31
N LEU A 94 9.49 -4.68 20.29
CA LEU A 94 10.34 -4.64 19.11
C LEU A 94 10.94 -3.25 18.91
N PRO A 95 12.20 -3.17 18.45
CA PRO A 95 12.78 -1.89 18.08
C PRO A 95 12.08 -1.32 16.84
N THR A 96 12.03 0.02 16.76
CA THR A 96 11.35 0.77 15.70
C THR A 96 11.75 0.34 14.28
N PHE A 97 13.03 -0.02 14.07
CA PHE A 97 13.50 -0.51 12.77
C PHE A 97 12.88 -1.86 12.37
N ALA A 98 12.63 -2.75 13.34
CA ALA A 98 12.01 -4.04 13.07
C ALA A 98 10.53 -3.88 12.71
N ILE A 99 9.84 -2.96 13.39
CA ILE A 99 8.42 -2.67 13.14
C ILE A 99 8.23 -2.05 11.75
N TYR A 100 8.86 -0.90 11.49
CA TYR A 100 8.67 -0.20 10.23
C TYR A 100 9.42 -0.84 9.06
N GLY A 101 10.58 -1.45 9.30
CA GLY A 101 11.30 -2.24 8.31
C GLY A 101 10.52 -3.50 7.91
N GLY A 102 9.93 -4.21 8.88
CA GLY A 102 9.05 -5.35 8.61
C GLY A 102 7.82 -4.94 7.80
N ALA A 103 7.15 -3.85 8.16
CA ALA A 103 6.04 -3.30 7.40
C ALA A 103 6.45 -2.91 5.97
N ALA A 104 7.61 -2.26 5.81
CA ALA A 104 8.15 -1.90 4.50
C ALA A 104 8.39 -3.15 3.63
N LEU A 105 8.98 -4.21 4.19
CA LEU A 105 9.20 -5.47 3.48
C LEU A 105 7.89 -6.14 3.05
N MET A 106 6.87 -6.15 3.90
CA MET A 106 5.55 -6.68 3.54
C MET A 106 4.94 -5.89 2.37
N VAL A 107 5.01 -4.56 2.41
CA VAL A 107 4.51 -3.72 1.32
C VAL A 107 5.28 -3.99 0.03
N VAL A 108 6.62 -4.08 0.08
CA VAL A 108 7.45 -4.44 -1.08
C VAL A 108 7.06 -5.80 -1.65
N ALA A 109 6.92 -6.82 -0.81
CA ALA A 109 6.57 -8.17 -1.26
C ALA A 109 5.24 -8.18 -2.02
N VAL A 110 4.19 -7.58 -1.46
CA VAL A 110 2.87 -7.48 -2.12
C VAL A 110 2.94 -6.64 -3.39
N THR A 111 3.72 -5.55 -3.39
CA THR A 111 3.89 -4.67 -4.55
C THR A 111 4.59 -5.40 -5.70
N VAL A 112 5.60 -6.21 -5.42
CA VAL A 112 6.29 -7.05 -6.41
C VAL A 112 5.32 -8.06 -7.04
N VAL A 113 4.49 -8.72 -6.24
CA VAL A 113 3.46 -9.64 -6.75
C VAL A 113 2.48 -8.90 -7.66
N LEU A 114 2.00 -7.72 -7.25
CA LEU A 114 1.08 -6.91 -8.05
C LEU A 114 1.72 -6.43 -9.37
N ALA A 115 3.00 -6.08 -9.34
CA ALA A 115 3.76 -5.63 -10.50
C ALA A 115 4.00 -6.78 -11.50
N ARG A 116 4.32 -7.99 -11.02
CA ARG A 116 4.50 -9.18 -11.87
C ARG A 116 3.21 -9.55 -12.59
N ALA A 117 2.09 -9.57 -11.88
CA ALA A 117 0.76 -9.82 -12.45
C ALA A 117 0.32 -8.76 -13.48
N ALA A 118 1.04 -7.63 -13.60
CA ALA A 118 0.82 -6.64 -14.65
C ALA A 118 1.63 -6.96 -15.92
N GLY A 119 2.88 -7.41 -15.79
CA GLY A 119 3.73 -7.77 -16.94
C GLY A 119 3.21 -8.97 -17.74
N GLU A 120 2.58 -9.93 -17.05
CA GLU A 120 1.97 -11.12 -17.67
C GLU A 120 0.75 -10.80 -18.55
N ARG A 121 0.03 -9.68 -18.31
CA ARG A 121 -1.15 -9.31 -19.12
C ARG A 121 -0.83 -8.46 -20.34
N THR A 122 0.36 -7.89 -20.42
CA THR A 122 0.82 -7.12 -21.58
C THR A 122 1.56 -7.98 -22.62
N SER A 123 1.77 -9.26 -22.34
CA SER A 123 2.51 -10.21 -23.19
C SER A 123 1.62 -11.27 -23.87
N GLY A 124 0.30 -11.23 -23.66
CA GLY A 124 -0.70 -12.03 -24.37
C GLY A 124 -1.75 -11.14 -25.01
#